data_AF-A0A432P0I3-F1
#
_entry.id   AF-A0A432P0I3-F1
#
_cell.length_a   1.000
_cell.length_b   1.000
_cell.length_c   1.000
_cell.angle_alpha   90.00
_cell.angle_beta   90.00
_cell.angle_gamma   90.00
#
_symmetry.space_group_name_H-M   'P 1'
#
loop_
_entity.id
_entity.type
_entity.pdbx_description
1 polymer ?
#
loop_
_entity_poly.entity_id
_entity_poly.type
_entity_poly.pdbx_seq_one_letter_code
_entity_poly.pdbx_strand_id
1 'polypeptide(L)'
;MHEARMTPKSSSMSSSERRMPFTVVKFAEATKLSLISIDSHGDIEFVNPSACALFGYTKGEMIGKPITIIIPERMRGAHMAGLQKVSAGQKPNLGGRPVEVSAVRKDGTEFPIEITLSTWRGKRGFCAGAVITDISERREKEGRLLRLASQDTLTGLLNRHRFSALLADTLAAGNAAAIMLLDLDGFKEVNDTHGHLVGDCLLQAVGVRLPYTLRPDAHIARVGGDEFAVLLQNVSDPRAVYAQADAILQAFAKPFELGGHVLELGTSIGFALSPAHGVEAEELIASADYALYRAKAAGGHSIRMYDATMRSETSARRELRDELLAGMRQGELELFYQPQVRLSDGKIIGLEALIRWHHPTRGLLTPGAFLPALDQSALALDIGWWTLDEAAKRASELQASGYKIKIGVNLFPGQLRGPNLIHKVANALQRHSLAPEGLELEVTETIALADDDRSLEAMTALRELGVGIAFDDFGTGYASLSSLQRYPLTTLKIDRGFIQQIRSRPNDAAITRALIGLSRDMGLDTVAEGIETREQEEALLALGCPYGQGYLFGRPMPFSAAVGVIEQNAASTPPKADCI
;
A
#
# COMPACT_ATOMS: atom_id res chain seq x y z
N MET A 1 103.78 -17.73 58.38
CA MET A 1 104.13 -16.30 58.27
C MET A 1 103.76 -15.86 56.86
N HIS A 2 102.58 -15.25 56.67
CA HIS A 2 102.34 -13.79 56.45
C HIS A 2 102.76 -13.32 55.04
N GLU A 3 101.79 -13.11 54.13
CA GLU A 3 101.25 -11.80 53.64
C GLU A 3 102.04 -11.26 52.42
N ALA A 4 101.53 -10.53 51.42
CA ALA A 4 100.20 -10.22 50.86
C ALA A 4 100.42 -9.45 49.52
N ARG A 5 99.44 -9.56 48.60
CA ARG A 5 98.97 -8.58 47.57
C ARG A 5 99.95 -7.84 46.62
N MET A 6 99.72 -7.96 45.31
CA MET A 6 98.95 -6.99 44.48
C MET A 6 98.80 -7.45 43.01
N THR A 7 97.68 -7.08 42.41
CA THR A 7 97.13 -7.43 41.09
C THR A 7 97.81 -6.74 39.89
N PRO A 8 97.74 -7.30 38.67
CA PRO A 8 98.26 -6.64 37.47
C PRO A 8 97.21 -5.76 36.78
N LYS A 9 97.67 -4.62 36.28
CA LYS A 9 96.99 -3.73 35.33
C LYS A 9 96.99 -4.33 33.93
N SER A 10 95.87 -4.27 33.23
CA SER A 10 95.85 -4.23 31.76
C SER A 10 94.89 -3.13 31.27
N SER A 11 95.49 -2.16 30.56
CA SER A 11 94.91 -1.32 29.50
C SER A 11 94.32 -2.20 28.39
N SER A 12 93.37 -1.83 27.53
CA SER A 12 92.56 -0.65 27.26
C SER A 12 91.68 -1.03 26.05
N MET A 13 90.38 -0.72 26.02
CA MET A 13 89.65 -0.30 24.80
C MET A 13 88.18 0.02 25.10
N SER A 14 87.68 1.00 24.36
CA SER A 14 86.53 1.87 24.60
C SER A 14 85.16 1.20 24.58
N SER A 15 84.31 1.55 25.55
CA SER A 15 82.91 1.13 25.67
C SER A 15 81.96 2.33 25.61
N SER A 16 81.33 2.57 24.45
CA SER A 16 80.24 3.57 24.36
C SER A 16 79.28 3.33 23.18
N GLU A 17 78.46 2.28 23.25
CA GLU A 17 77.22 2.16 22.46
C GLU A 17 76.13 1.45 23.27
N ARG A 18 75.32 2.20 24.04
CA ARG A 18 74.03 1.69 24.53
C ARG A 18 72.98 1.82 23.42
N ARG A 19 72.78 0.71 22.67
CA ARG A 19 71.63 0.43 21.80
C ARG A 19 70.33 0.47 22.62
N MET A 20 69.20 0.84 22.00
CA MET A 20 67.88 0.57 22.57
C MET A 20 67.77 -0.94 22.91
N PRO A 21 67.07 -1.34 23.99
CA PRO A 21 66.94 -2.75 24.32
C PRO A 21 66.35 -3.49 23.12
N PHE A 22 67.06 -4.51 22.62
CA PHE A 22 66.71 -5.30 21.43
C PHE A 22 65.24 -5.78 21.45
N THR A 23 64.70 -6.02 22.64
CA THR A 23 63.32 -6.41 22.92
C THR A 23 62.27 -5.35 22.52
N VAL A 24 62.57 -4.05 22.71
CA VAL A 24 61.62 -2.96 22.42
C VAL A 24 61.48 -2.72 20.92
N VAL A 25 62.59 -2.79 20.18
CA VAL A 25 62.59 -2.64 18.72
C VAL A 25 61.85 -3.81 18.07
N LYS A 26 62.10 -5.05 18.52
CA LYS A 26 61.36 -6.22 18.04
C LYS A 26 59.87 -6.15 18.31
N PHE A 27 59.46 -5.61 19.47
CA PHE A 27 58.05 -5.38 19.79
C PHE A 27 57.42 -4.34 18.85
N ALA A 28 58.09 -3.21 18.61
CA ALA A 28 57.62 -2.17 17.71
C ALA A 28 57.58 -2.61 16.23
N GLU A 29 58.43 -3.56 15.83
CA GLU A 29 58.38 -4.17 14.49
C GLU A 29 57.28 -5.24 14.36
N ALA A 30 56.90 -5.91 15.45
CA ALA A 30 55.89 -6.96 15.45
C ALA A 30 54.45 -6.48 15.71
N THR A 31 54.28 -5.26 16.22
CA THR A 31 52.94 -4.71 16.48
C THR A 31 52.18 -4.42 15.19
N LYS A 32 50.86 -4.61 15.25
CA LYS A 32 49.95 -4.28 14.14
C LYS A 32 49.64 -2.79 14.05
N LEU A 33 49.94 -2.00 15.08
CA LEU A 33 49.79 -0.54 15.04
C LEU A 33 50.78 0.08 14.07
N SER A 34 50.36 1.07 13.29
CA SER A 34 51.27 1.80 12.40
C SER A 34 52.06 2.82 13.20
N LEU A 35 53.38 2.64 13.26
CA LEU A 35 54.29 3.47 14.05
C LEU A 35 55.27 4.20 13.13
N ILE A 36 55.39 5.52 13.30
CA ILE A 36 56.39 6.35 12.64
C ILE A 36 57.07 7.22 13.69
N SER A 37 58.40 7.41 13.60
CA SER A 37 59.10 8.46 14.34
C SER A 37 59.94 9.33 13.44
N ILE A 38 60.11 10.58 13.84
CA ILE A 38 60.88 11.60 13.15
C ILE A 38 61.95 12.22 14.06
N ASP A 39 63.02 12.70 13.45
CA ASP A 39 64.06 13.48 14.12
C ASP A 39 63.71 14.97 14.26
N SER A 40 64.70 15.78 14.65
CA SER A 40 64.58 17.23 14.80
C SER A 40 64.42 18.00 13.49
N HIS A 41 64.73 17.38 12.34
CA HIS A 41 64.56 17.95 11.01
C HIS A 41 63.20 17.57 10.38
N GLY A 42 62.47 16.65 11.01
CA GLY A 42 61.21 16.12 10.48
C GLY A 42 61.41 14.94 9.53
N ASP A 43 62.62 14.38 9.49
CA ASP A 43 62.96 13.21 8.69
C ASP A 43 62.63 11.93 9.44
N ILE A 44 62.10 10.93 8.75
CA ILE A 44 61.63 9.68 9.33
C ILE A 44 62.82 8.82 9.79
N GLU A 45 62.95 8.60 11.09
CA GLU A 45 64.00 7.75 11.69
C GLU A 45 63.54 6.31 11.89
N PHE A 46 62.24 6.09 12.07
CA PHE A 46 61.67 4.77 12.27
C PHE A 46 60.32 4.65 11.58
N VAL A 47 60.11 3.49 10.96
CA VAL A 47 58.82 3.04 10.46
C VAL A 47 58.74 1.53 10.64
N ASN A 48 57.58 1.04 11.09
CA ASN A 48 57.35 -0.39 11.21
C ASN A 48 56.61 -0.97 9.96
N PRO A 49 56.55 -2.30 9.81
CA PRO A 49 55.89 -2.93 8.66
C PRO A 49 54.43 -2.50 8.46
N SER A 50 53.66 -2.32 9.55
CA SER A 50 52.27 -1.85 9.46
C SER A 50 52.15 -0.46 8.84
N ALA A 51 53.01 0.49 9.25
CA ALA A 51 53.02 1.83 8.65
C ALA A 51 53.46 1.81 7.18
N CYS A 52 54.42 0.96 6.81
CA CYS A 52 54.81 0.76 5.42
C CYS A 52 53.62 0.26 4.57
N ALA A 53 52.93 -0.78 5.05
CA ALA A 53 51.74 -1.33 4.39
C ALA A 53 50.61 -0.29 4.30
N LEU A 54 50.39 0.49 5.35
CA LEU A 54 49.38 1.54 5.38
C LEU A 54 49.64 2.60 4.29
N PHE A 55 50.85 3.15 4.20
CA PHE A 55 51.14 4.24 3.26
C PHE A 55 51.56 3.79 1.86
N GLY A 56 51.80 2.49 1.65
CA GLY A 56 52.22 1.94 0.35
C GLY A 56 53.69 2.19 0.01
N TYR A 57 54.52 2.49 1.01
CA TYR A 57 55.96 2.69 0.85
C TYR A 57 56.73 1.53 1.47
N THR A 58 57.91 1.23 0.94
CA THR A 58 58.86 0.34 1.60
C THR A 58 59.64 1.08 2.69
N LYS A 59 60.19 0.36 3.69
CA LYS A 59 61.01 0.96 4.76
C LYS A 59 62.17 1.80 4.20
N GLY A 60 62.86 1.31 3.16
CA GLY A 60 63.97 2.02 2.52
C GLY A 60 63.56 3.30 1.77
N GLU A 61 62.30 3.40 1.35
CA GLU A 61 61.76 4.60 0.70
C GLU A 61 61.31 5.66 1.71
N MET A 62 60.99 5.28 2.95
CA MET A 62 60.53 6.21 3.99
C MET A 62 61.66 6.71 4.89
N ILE A 63 62.60 5.84 5.28
CA ILE A 63 63.67 6.22 6.22
C ILE A 63 64.54 7.34 5.62
N GLY A 64 64.76 8.41 6.38
CA GLY A 64 65.51 9.58 5.97
C GLY A 64 64.79 10.51 5.00
N LYS A 65 63.50 10.28 4.71
CA LYS A 65 62.65 11.22 3.96
C LYS A 65 61.87 12.11 4.92
N PRO A 66 61.47 13.32 4.48
CA PRO A 66 60.65 14.19 5.30
C PRO A 66 59.25 13.59 5.48
N ILE A 67 58.67 13.76 6.67
CA ILE A 67 57.31 13.28 7.00
C ILE A 67 56.22 13.83 6.08
N THR A 68 56.50 14.90 5.33
CA THR A 68 55.59 15.50 4.35
C THR A 68 55.19 14.56 3.21
N ILE A 69 55.91 13.46 2.98
CA ILE A 69 55.55 12.45 1.96
C ILE A 69 54.22 11.74 2.23
N ILE A 70 53.74 11.73 3.48
CA ILE A 70 52.44 11.17 3.88
C ILE A 70 51.40 12.25 4.20
N ILE A 71 51.72 13.54 3.99
CA ILE A 71 50.86 14.67 4.31
C ILE A 71 50.38 15.33 2.99
N PRO A 72 49.06 15.56 2.82
CA PRO A 72 48.52 16.26 1.67
C PRO A 72 49.13 17.65 1.49
N GLU A 73 49.37 18.07 0.25
CA GLU A 73 50.06 19.33 -0.08
C GLU A 73 49.47 20.53 0.69
N ARG A 74 48.14 20.65 0.70
CA ARG A 74 47.41 21.74 1.37
C ARG A 74 47.68 21.84 2.88
N MET A 75 48.13 20.76 3.53
CA MET A 75 48.33 20.68 4.98
C MET A 75 49.80 20.79 5.40
N ARG A 76 50.75 20.71 4.46
CA ARG A 76 52.19 20.68 4.77
C ARG A 76 52.68 21.95 5.48
N GLY A 77 52.23 23.12 5.05
CA GLY A 77 52.61 24.41 5.66
C GLY A 77 52.21 24.51 7.13
N ALA A 78 50.97 24.13 7.45
CA ALA A 78 50.47 24.11 8.83
C ALA A 78 51.20 23.08 9.70
N HIS A 79 51.50 21.90 9.15
CA HIS A 79 52.22 20.85 9.84
C HIS A 79 53.67 21.26 10.17
N MET A 80 54.40 21.84 9.22
CA MET A 80 55.78 22.30 9.41
C MET A 80 55.87 23.43 10.45
N ALA A 81 54.94 24.38 10.41
CA ALA A 81 54.85 25.44 11.42
C ALA A 81 54.56 24.87 12.82
N GLY A 82 53.74 23.82 12.91
CA GLY A 82 53.50 23.08 14.15
C GLY A 82 54.76 22.39 14.68
N LEU A 83 55.49 21.69 13.82
CA LEU A 83 56.72 20.97 14.18
C LEU A 83 57.80 21.94 14.70
N GLN A 84 58.02 23.07 14.03
CA GLN A 84 58.98 24.10 14.46
C GLN A 84 58.68 24.66 15.85
N LYS A 85 57.40 24.93 16.17
CA LYS A 85 56.99 25.41 17.49
C LYS A 85 57.29 24.40 18.59
N VAL A 86 57.04 23.12 18.33
CA VAL A 86 57.28 22.03 19.28
C VAL A 86 58.78 21.78 19.47
N SER A 87 59.58 21.83 18.39
CA SER A 87 61.04 21.74 18.46
C SER A 87 61.68 22.91 19.21
N ALA A 88 61.05 24.10 19.19
CA ALA A 88 61.46 25.27 19.97
C ALA A 88 61.05 25.22 21.47
N GLY A 89 60.51 24.10 21.94
CA GLY A 89 60.18 23.89 23.35
C GLY A 89 58.77 24.34 23.77
N GLN A 90 57.91 24.74 22.83
CA GLN A 90 56.50 24.97 23.14
C GLN A 90 55.79 23.63 23.33
N LYS A 91 54.95 23.53 24.37
CA LYS A 91 54.13 22.33 24.58
C LYS A 91 53.17 22.17 23.39
N PRO A 92 53.13 21.01 22.72
CA PRO A 92 52.14 20.77 21.69
C PRO A 92 50.74 20.83 22.32
N ASN A 93 49.80 21.52 21.69
CA ASN A 93 48.37 21.50 22.06
C ASN A 93 47.70 20.11 21.86
N LEU A 94 48.49 19.09 21.49
CA LEU A 94 48.09 17.75 21.07
C LEU A 94 48.48 16.66 22.08
N GLY A 95 48.84 17.03 23.32
CA GLY A 95 49.36 16.10 24.34
C GLY A 95 48.50 14.86 24.55
N GLY A 96 48.86 13.75 23.90
CA GLY A 96 48.28 12.41 24.08
C GLY A 96 46.85 12.21 23.58
N ARG A 97 46.22 13.20 22.93
CA ARG A 97 44.85 13.06 22.41
C ARG A 97 44.87 12.59 20.94
N PRO A 98 44.00 11.65 20.55
CA PRO A 98 43.83 11.29 19.14
C PRO A 98 43.28 12.49 18.35
N VAL A 99 43.79 12.70 17.15
CA VAL A 99 43.31 13.74 16.22
C VAL A 99 43.10 13.14 14.83
N GLU A 100 41.95 13.44 14.24
CA GLU A 100 41.63 13.01 12.88
C GLU A 100 42.15 14.02 11.85
N VAL A 101 42.94 13.54 10.88
CA VAL A 101 43.50 14.34 9.79
C VAL A 101 43.49 13.53 8.48
N SER A 102 43.69 14.21 7.34
CA SER A 102 43.91 13.53 6.07
C SER A 102 45.38 13.18 5.88
N ALA A 103 45.65 11.99 5.37
CA ALA A 103 46.97 11.57 4.91
C ALA A 103 46.93 11.13 3.45
N VAL A 104 48.10 10.99 2.84
CA VAL A 104 48.24 10.58 1.43
C VAL A 104 49.12 9.34 1.30
N ARG A 105 48.71 8.39 0.47
CA ARG A 105 49.48 7.20 0.12
C ARG A 105 50.47 7.51 -1.01
N LYS A 106 51.39 6.58 -1.27
CA LYS A 106 52.37 6.69 -2.39
C LYS A 106 51.73 6.92 -3.77
N ASP A 107 50.54 6.37 -3.99
CA ASP A 107 49.78 6.50 -5.25
C ASP A 107 49.03 7.84 -5.38
N GLY A 108 49.09 8.70 -4.36
CA GLY A 108 48.38 9.98 -4.32
C GLY A 108 46.97 9.92 -3.72
N THR A 109 46.48 8.74 -3.34
CA THR A 109 45.16 8.58 -2.72
C THR A 109 45.16 9.21 -1.33
N GLU A 110 44.24 10.16 -1.11
CA GLU A 110 44.00 10.73 0.20
C GLU A 110 43.02 9.88 1.01
N PHE A 111 43.29 9.72 2.31
CA PHE A 111 42.46 8.93 3.20
C PHE A 111 42.49 9.51 4.63
N PRO A 112 41.41 9.34 5.42
CA PRO A 112 41.37 9.82 6.79
C PRO A 112 42.15 8.91 7.75
N ILE A 113 42.97 9.51 8.61
CA ILE A 113 43.69 8.84 9.69
C ILE A 113 43.41 9.49 11.03
N GLU A 114 43.47 8.67 12.08
CA GLU A 114 43.59 9.13 13.46
C GLU A 114 45.06 9.05 13.88
N ILE A 115 45.61 10.15 14.40
CA ILE A 115 46.99 10.22 14.87
C ILE A 115 47.04 10.49 16.37
N THR A 116 47.90 9.76 17.08
CA THR A 116 48.26 10.08 18.47
C THR A 116 49.75 10.39 18.52
N LEU A 117 50.08 11.64 18.84
CA LEU A 117 51.45 12.15 18.85
C LEU A 117 52.08 12.07 20.24
N SER A 118 53.30 11.55 20.29
CA SER A 118 54.16 11.52 21.47
C SER A 118 55.48 12.21 21.14
N THR A 119 56.02 12.99 22.06
CA THR A 119 57.30 13.71 21.86
C THR A 119 58.25 13.40 23.01
N TRP A 120 59.53 13.29 22.70
CA TRP A 120 60.58 13.02 23.70
C TRP A 120 61.91 13.64 23.26
N ARG A 121 62.88 13.66 24.17
CA ARG A 121 64.23 14.14 23.89
C ARG A 121 65.15 12.95 23.62
N GLY A 122 65.62 12.81 22.38
CA GLY A 122 66.60 11.82 21.96
C GLY A 122 68.05 12.31 22.12
N LYS A 123 69.01 11.46 21.73
CA LYS A 123 70.46 11.78 21.82
C LYS A 123 70.89 12.95 20.91
N ARG A 124 70.14 13.20 19.83
CA ARG A 124 70.41 14.25 18.83
C ARG A 124 69.49 15.47 18.93
N GLY A 125 68.62 15.52 19.94
CA GLY A 125 67.67 16.62 20.13
C GLY A 125 66.22 16.14 20.23
N PHE A 126 65.31 16.90 19.66
CA PHE A 126 63.87 16.62 19.67
C PHE A 126 63.54 15.39 18.81
N CYS A 127 62.66 14.52 19.30
CA CYS A 127 62.08 13.41 18.56
C CYS A 127 60.56 13.40 18.74
N ALA A 128 59.83 13.02 17.69
CA ALA A 128 58.40 12.80 17.78
C ALA A 128 58.04 11.43 17.19
N GLY A 129 57.05 10.78 17.77
CA GLY A 129 56.49 9.51 17.32
C GLY A 129 54.98 9.62 17.19
N ALA A 130 54.44 8.95 16.18
CA ALA A 130 53.02 8.88 15.91
C ALA A 130 52.57 7.42 15.88
N VAL A 131 51.48 7.14 16.59
CA VAL A 131 50.63 5.98 16.31
C VAL A 131 49.56 6.44 15.32
N ILE A 132 49.41 5.71 14.22
CA ILE A 132 48.52 6.08 13.13
C ILE A 132 47.53 4.93 12.89
N THR A 133 46.25 5.27 12.78
CA THR A 133 45.17 4.32 12.49
C THR A 133 44.40 4.82 11.28
N ASP A 134 44.14 3.94 10.31
CA ASP A 134 43.21 4.22 9.22
C ASP A 134 41.78 4.19 9.75
N ILE A 135 41.04 5.29 9.55
CA ILE A 135 39.64 5.40 10.01
C ILE A 135 38.65 5.41 8.84
N SER A 136 39.08 5.04 7.62
CA SER A 136 38.22 5.02 6.43
C SER A 136 37.02 4.10 6.62
N GLU A 137 37.25 2.85 7.02
CA GLU A 137 36.19 1.87 7.26
C GLU A 137 35.24 2.30 8.39
N ARG A 138 35.78 2.96 9.44
CA ARG A 138 34.97 3.50 10.53
C ARG A 138 34.06 4.63 10.04
N ARG A 139 34.59 5.60 9.28
CA ARG A 139 33.80 6.70 8.71
C ARG A 139 32.78 6.21 7.69
N GLU A 140 33.11 5.21 6.87
CA GLU A 140 32.17 4.57 5.95
C GLU A 140 31.03 3.86 6.70
N LYS A 141 31.35 3.13 7.76
CA LYS A 141 30.35 2.49 8.63
C LYS A 141 29.46 3.51 9.32
N GLU A 142 30.03 4.56 9.91
CA GLU A 142 29.27 5.64 10.56
C GLU A 142 28.37 6.36 9.56
N GLY A 143 28.88 6.68 8.36
CA GLY A 143 28.08 7.27 7.27
C GLY A 143 26.95 6.34 6.79
N ARG A 144 27.22 5.04 6.68
CA ARG A 144 26.21 4.04 6.33
C ARG A 144 25.14 3.90 7.43
N LEU A 145 25.54 3.91 8.70
CA LEU A 145 24.60 3.88 9.84
C LEU A 145 23.70 5.12 9.84
N LEU A 146 24.24 6.31 9.59
CA LEU A 146 23.45 7.54 9.47
C LEU A 146 22.46 7.49 8.31
N ARG A 147 22.85 6.93 7.16
CA ARG A 147 21.94 6.70 6.03
C ARG A 147 20.85 5.69 6.38
N LEU A 148 21.19 4.56 6.98
CA LEU A 148 20.20 3.54 7.39
C LEU A 148 19.20 4.08 8.44
N ALA A 149 19.67 4.96 9.33
CA ALA A 149 18.81 5.58 10.33
C ALA A 149 17.81 6.58 9.71
N SER A 150 18.09 7.12 8.52
CA SER A 150 17.31 8.22 7.94
C SER A 150 16.66 7.95 6.58
N GLN A 151 17.13 6.94 5.84
CA GLN A 151 16.72 6.67 4.47
C GLN A 151 16.16 5.25 4.30
N ASP A 152 15.22 5.10 3.38
CA ASP A 152 14.77 3.82 2.86
C ASP A 152 15.82 3.23 1.92
N THR A 153 16.21 1.98 2.15
CA THR A 153 17.32 1.34 1.43
C THR A 153 17.00 1.02 -0.03
N LEU A 154 15.72 0.89 -0.38
CA LEU A 154 15.30 0.55 -1.74
C LEU A 154 15.26 1.81 -2.61
N THR A 155 14.59 2.85 -2.12
CA THR A 155 14.27 4.06 -2.90
C THR A 155 15.23 5.22 -2.67
N GLY A 156 15.99 5.21 -1.57
CA GLY A 156 16.87 6.31 -1.17
C GLY A 156 16.15 7.54 -0.59
N LEU A 157 14.82 7.52 -0.53
CA LEU A 157 13.98 8.53 0.12
C LEU A 157 14.13 8.48 1.63
N LEU A 158 13.51 9.42 2.35
CA LEU A 158 13.42 9.34 3.81
C LEU A 158 12.69 8.04 4.23
N ASN A 159 13.10 7.45 5.34
CA ASN A 159 12.33 6.37 5.96
C ASN A 159 11.23 6.95 6.87
N ARG A 160 10.29 6.09 7.29
CA ARG A 160 9.20 6.44 8.23
C ARG A 160 9.71 7.16 9.47
N HIS A 161 10.79 6.67 10.10
CA HIS A 161 11.31 7.24 11.34
C HIS A 161 11.75 8.70 11.16
N ARG A 162 12.53 8.99 10.13
CA ARG A 162 13.02 10.34 9.85
C ARG A 162 11.90 11.29 9.42
N PHE A 163 10.93 10.78 8.66
CA PHE A 163 9.76 11.56 8.27
C PHE A 163 8.93 11.98 9.48
N SER A 164 8.60 11.05 10.39
CA SER A 164 7.85 11.34 11.61
C SER A 164 8.58 12.33 12.52
N ALA A 165 9.90 12.17 12.68
CA ALA A 165 10.71 13.12 13.45
C ALA A 165 10.68 14.54 12.86
N LEU A 166 10.84 14.66 11.53
CA LEU A 166 10.80 15.96 10.84
C LEU A 166 9.43 16.64 10.94
N LEU A 167 8.35 15.86 10.84
CA LEU A 167 6.99 16.37 11.04
C LEU A 167 6.81 16.87 12.48
N ALA A 168 7.21 16.08 13.48
CA ALA A 168 7.11 16.47 14.88
C ALA A 168 7.91 17.75 15.17
N ASP A 169 9.14 17.87 14.66
CA ASP A 169 9.98 19.06 14.79
C ASP A 169 9.30 20.30 14.14
N THR A 170 8.69 20.13 12.96
CA THR A 170 7.99 21.20 12.24
C THR A 170 6.79 21.73 13.04
N LEU A 171 6.00 20.82 13.61
CA LEU A 171 4.81 21.16 14.39
C LEU A 171 5.17 21.74 15.76
N ALA A 172 6.20 21.21 16.42
CA ALA A 172 6.68 21.73 17.71
C ALA A 172 7.22 23.16 17.59
N ALA A 173 7.74 23.54 16.42
CA ALA A 173 8.13 24.92 16.11
C ALA A 173 6.94 25.87 15.87
N GLY A 174 5.70 25.36 15.85
CA GLY A 174 4.48 26.13 15.58
C GLY A 174 4.28 26.49 14.11
N ASN A 175 5.02 25.85 13.19
CA ASN A 175 4.91 26.12 11.76
C ASN A 175 3.68 25.42 11.17
N ALA A 176 3.03 26.07 10.21
CA ALA A 176 2.02 25.41 9.38
C ALA A 176 2.68 24.26 8.60
N ALA A 177 1.96 23.16 8.42
CA ALA A 177 2.44 22.01 7.66
C ALA A 177 1.30 21.31 6.95
N ALA A 178 1.58 20.70 5.81
CA ALA A 178 0.68 19.77 5.15
C ALA A 178 1.38 18.43 4.92
N ILE A 179 0.65 17.36 5.14
CA ILE A 179 1.09 15.99 4.87
C ILE A 179 0.20 15.40 3.78
N MET A 180 0.82 14.68 2.84
CA MET A 180 0.15 13.81 1.88
C MET A 180 0.62 12.39 2.13
N LEU A 181 -0.31 11.44 2.25
CA LEU A 181 -0.04 10.01 2.20
C LEU A 181 -0.52 9.49 0.85
N LEU A 182 0.30 8.64 0.25
CA LEU A 182 0.11 8.09 -1.07
C LEU A 182 0.20 6.58 -0.98
N ASP A 183 -0.61 5.92 -1.79
CA ASP A 183 -0.55 4.48 -1.98
C ASP A 183 -0.68 4.14 -3.46
N LEU A 184 0.04 3.11 -3.90
CA LEU A 184 0.08 2.71 -5.30
C LEU A 184 -1.08 1.74 -5.58
N ASP A 185 -2.08 2.22 -6.33
CA ASP A 185 -3.25 1.42 -6.66
C ASP A 185 -2.82 0.22 -7.52
N GLY A 186 -3.16 -1.01 -7.11
CA GLY A 186 -2.84 -2.24 -7.86
C GLY A 186 -1.41 -2.76 -7.68
N PHE A 187 -0.60 -2.21 -6.76
CA PHE A 187 0.79 -2.69 -6.55
C PHE A 187 0.87 -4.18 -6.20
N LYS A 188 -0.11 -4.70 -5.46
CA LYS A 188 -0.18 -6.13 -5.16
C LYS A 188 -0.33 -6.98 -6.43
N GLU A 189 -1.18 -6.55 -7.37
CA GLU A 189 -1.39 -7.26 -8.64
C GLU A 189 -0.11 -7.27 -9.49
N VAL A 190 0.68 -6.19 -9.44
CA VAL A 190 2.01 -6.15 -10.08
C VAL A 190 2.94 -7.20 -9.47
N ASN A 191 2.99 -7.31 -8.14
CA ASN A 191 3.82 -8.33 -7.48
C ASN A 191 3.35 -9.75 -7.81
N ASP A 192 2.03 -9.98 -7.81
CA ASP A 192 1.44 -11.29 -8.07
C ASP A 192 1.61 -11.71 -9.54
N THR A 193 1.60 -10.76 -10.47
CA THR A 193 1.69 -11.00 -11.93
C THR A 193 3.12 -11.01 -12.45
N HIS A 194 3.96 -10.07 -12.01
CA HIS A 194 5.30 -9.82 -12.55
C HIS A 194 6.43 -10.15 -11.57
N GLY A 195 6.08 -10.49 -10.32
CA GLY A 195 7.04 -10.86 -9.28
C GLY A 195 7.62 -9.65 -8.52
N HIS A 196 8.11 -9.93 -7.31
CA HIS A 196 8.61 -8.91 -6.39
C HIS A 196 9.78 -8.06 -6.92
N LEU A 197 10.62 -8.59 -7.81
CA LEU A 197 11.72 -7.82 -8.42
C LEU A 197 11.21 -6.65 -9.28
N VAL A 198 10.12 -6.87 -10.02
CA VAL A 198 9.49 -5.82 -10.83
C VAL A 198 8.79 -4.80 -9.92
N GLY A 199 8.14 -5.27 -8.84
CA GLY A 199 7.60 -4.40 -7.79
C GLY A 199 8.67 -3.51 -7.14
N ASP A 200 9.84 -4.06 -6.83
CA ASP A 200 10.96 -3.29 -6.28
C ASP A 200 11.48 -2.23 -7.27
N CYS A 201 11.63 -2.58 -8.54
CA CYS A 201 12.01 -1.63 -9.60
C CYS A 201 10.98 -0.51 -9.76
N LEU A 202 9.69 -0.82 -9.63
CA LEU A 202 8.61 0.15 -9.65
C LEU A 202 8.72 1.14 -8.50
N LEU A 203 8.93 0.64 -7.27
CA LEU A 203 9.10 1.49 -6.09
C LEU A 203 10.33 2.40 -6.23
N GLN A 204 11.41 1.91 -6.82
CA GLN A 204 12.59 2.72 -7.16
C GLN A 204 12.26 3.81 -8.18
N ALA A 205 11.51 3.47 -9.23
CA ALA A 205 11.10 4.43 -10.25
C ALA A 205 10.18 5.51 -9.67
N VAL A 206 9.29 5.17 -8.74
CA VAL A 206 8.49 6.14 -7.97
C VAL A 206 9.40 7.03 -7.12
N GLY A 207 10.39 6.45 -6.45
CA GLY A 207 11.40 7.17 -5.67
C GLY A 207 12.21 8.18 -6.49
N VAL A 208 12.40 7.92 -7.78
CA VAL A 208 13.03 8.87 -8.72
C VAL A 208 12.01 9.89 -9.23
N ARG A 209 10.79 9.48 -9.56
CA ARG A 209 9.77 10.32 -10.22
C ARG A 209 9.21 11.40 -9.27
N LEU A 210 8.86 11.04 -8.05
CA LEU A 210 8.20 11.95 -7.09
C LEU A 210 9.01 13.24 -6.80
N PRO A 211 10.33 13.19 -6.55
CA PRO A 211 11.14 14.39 -6.32
C PRO A 211 11.13 15.42 -7.46
N TYR A 212 10.98 15.00 -8.72
CA TYR A 212 10.94 15.93 -9.86
C TYR A 212 9.56 16.56 -10.09
N THR A 213 8.52 16.02 -9.48
CA THR A 213 7.14 16.54 -9.59
C THR A 213 6.84 17.60 -8.53
N LEU A 214 7.52 17.51 -7.38
CA LEU A 214 7.23 18.29 -6.20
C LEU A 214 8.14 19.51 -6.06
N ARG A 215 7.70 20.46 -5.23
CA ARG A 215 8.51 21.63 -4.88
C ARG A 215 9.83 21.25 -4.18
N PRO A 216 10.92 22.02 -4.35
CA PRO A 216 12.27 21.65 -3.84
C PRO A 216 12.39 21.49 -2.32
N ASP A 217 11.47 22.12 -1.58
CA ASP A 217 11.37 22.07 -0.11
C ASP A 217 10.44 20.96 0.39
N ALA A 218 9.85 20.15 -0.51
CA ALA A 218 9.06 18.99 -0.12
C ALA A 218 9.97 17.87 0.40
N HIS A 219 9.60 17.30 1.54
CA HIS A 219 10.27 16.13 2.09
C HIS A 219 9.48 14.86 1.77
N ILE A 220 10.12 13.93 1.08
CA ILE A 220 9.47 12.71 0.57
C ILE A 220 10.04 11.50 1.29
N ALA A 221 9.15 10.62 1.72
CA ALA A 221 9.48 9.39 2.43
C ALA A 221 8.79 8.18 1.81
N ARG A 222 9.41 7.02 1.94
CA ARG A 222 8.73 5.73 1.84
C ARG A 222 8.43 5.25 3.25
N VAL A 223 7.15 5.03 3.52
CA VAL A 223 6.63 4.81 4.87
C VAL A 223 6.49 3.31 5.18
N GLY A 224 6.33 2.49 4.15
CA GLY A 224 6.35 1.03 4.20
C GLY A 224 5.62 0.45 2.98
N GLY A 225 5.97 -0.76 2.54
CA GLY A 225 5.30 -1.39 1.39
C GLY A 225 5.31 -0.50 0.14
N ASP A 226 4.12 -0.18 -0.34
CA ASP A 226 3.78 0.73 -1.44
C ASP A 226 3.34 2.14 -0.98
N GLU A 227 3.46 2.44 0.30
CA GLU A 227 3.07 3.73 0.87
C GLU A 227 4.22 4.75 0.82
N PHE A 228 3.90 5.94 0.32
CA PHE A 228 4.77 7.11 0.32
C PHE A 228 4.14 8.25 1.11
N ALA A 229 4.97 9.13 1.64
CA ALA A 229 4.51 10.34 2.31
C ALA A 229 5.28 11.57 1.84
N VAL A 230 4.59 12.70 1.80
CA VAL A 230 5.15 14.00 1.46
C VAL A 230 4.81 14.98 2.56
N LEU A 231 5.81 15.71 3.05
CA LEU A 231 5.68 16.82 3.99
C LEU A 231 5.98 18.12 3.28
N LEU A 232 5.04 19.06 3.36
CA LEU A 232 5.16 20.43 2.88
C LEU A 232 5.20 21.36 4.09
N GLN A 233 6.33 22.00 4.33
CA GLN A 233 6.51 22.93 5.44
C GLN A 233 5.99 24.32 5.07
N ASN A 234 5.47 25.06 6.04
CA ASN A 234 4.94 26.41 5.89
C ASN A 234 3.78 26.53 4.87
N VAL A 235 2.99 25.45 4.71
CA VAL A 235 1.82 25.43 3.82
C VAL A 235 0.55 25.21 4.64
N SER A 236 -0.38 26.16 4.54
CA SER A 236 -1.70 26.11 5.19
C SER A 236 -2.89 26.27 4.22
N ASP A 237 -2.66 26.63 2.95
CA ASP A 237 -3.74 26.72 1.94
C ASP A 237 -4.01 25.33 1.34
N PRO A 238 -5.23 24.76 1.53
CA PRO A 238 -5.60 23.48 0.94
C PRO A 238 -5.44 23.41 -0.58
N ARG A 239 -5.66 24.53 -1.29
CA ARG A 239 -5.54 24.57 -2.76
C ARG A 239 -4.09 24.38 -3.21
N ALA A 240 -3.15 24.90 -2.44
CA ALA A 240 -1.72 24.75 -2.73
C ALA A 240 -1.24 23.31 -2.50
N VAL A 241 -1.86 22.59 -1.54
CA VAL A 241 -1.60 21.16 -1.31
C VAL A 241 -2.25 20.33 -2.40
N TYR A 242 -3.52 20.61 -2.73
CA TYR A 242 -4.24 19.93 -3.80
C TYR A 242 -3.51 20.04 -5.14
N ALA A 243 -2.97 21.21 -5.49
CA ALA A 243 -2.19 21.39 -6.72
C ALA A 243 -0.91 20.52 -6.75
N GLN A 244 -0.27 20.26 -5.61
CA GLN A 244 0.86 19.33 -5.54
C GLN A 244 0.39 17.87 -5.64
N ALA A 245 -0.70 17.52 -4.98
CA ALA A 245 -1.30 16.18 -5.08
C ALA A 245 -1.75 15.87 -6.51
N ASP A 246 -2.36 16.84 -7.21
CA ASP A 246 -2.77 16.70 -8.61
C ASP A 246 -1.55 16.55 -9.53
N ALA A 247 -0.48 17.32 -9.31
CA ALA A 247 0.77 17.13 -10.04
C ALA A 247 1.33 15.71 -9.88
N ILE A 248 1.26 15.14 -8.67
CA ILE A 248 1.62 13.74 -8.43
C ILE A 248 0.72 12.81 -9.24
N LEU A 249 -0.61 12.96 -9.13
CA LEU A 249 -1.56 12.09 -9.84
C LEU A 249 -1.34 12.12 -11.35
N GLN A 250 -1.09 13.29 -11.93
CA GLN A 250 -0.72 13.45 -13.35
C GLN A 250 0.64 12.81 -13.69
N ALA A 251 1.60 12.80 -12.76
CA ALA A 251 2.88 12.10 -12.97
C ALA A 251 2.73 10.57 -12.98
N PHE A 252 1.70 10.03 -12.33
CA PHE A 252 1.34 8.62 -12.37
C PHE A 252 0.56 8.23 -13.64
N ALA A 253 -0.12 9.17 -14.29
CA ALA A 253 -0.77 8.93 -15.60
C ALA A 253 0.23 8.55 -16.71
N LYS A 254 1.53 8.82 -16.54
CA LYS A 254 2.58 8.33 -17.45
C LYS A 254 2.97 6.90 -17.08
N PRO A 255 2.98 5.95 -18.02
CA PRO A 255 3.39 4.57 -17.72
C PRO A 255 4.79 4.45 -17.13
N PHE A 256 5.05 3.37 -16.40
CA PHE A 256 6.37 3.00 -15.91
C PHE A 256 6.99 1.96 -16.85
N GLU A 257 8.09 2.32 -17.52
CA GLU A 257 8.86 1.42 -18.37
C GLU A 257 9.96 0.73 -17.55
N LEU A 258 9.77 -0.55 -17.23
CA LEU A 258 10.64 -1.31 -16.32
C LEU A 258 11.02 -2.64 -16.97
N GLY A 259 12.29 -2.80 -17.35
CA GLY A 259 12.80 -4.08 -17.87
C GLY A 259 12.09 -4.62 -19.11
N GLY A 260 11.48 -3.75 -19.93
CA GLY A 260 10.69 -4.13 -21.11
C GLY A 260 9.18 -4.26 -20.86
N HIS A 261 8.72 -4.08 -19.63
CA HIS A 261 7.30 -3.98 -19.28
C HIS A 261 6.84 -2.52 -19.24
N VAL A 262 5.62 -2.27 -19.71
CA VAL A 262 4.93 -0.98 -19.58
C VAL A 262 3.82 -1.17 -18.56
N LEU A 263 3.96 -0.56 -17.38
CA LEU A 263 2.97 -0.66 -16.31
C LEU A 263 2.17 0.64 -16.20
N GLU A 264 0.85 0.51 -16.29
CA GLU A 264 -0.10 1.60 -16.04
C GLU A 264 -0.60 1.47 -14.60
N LEU A 265 -0.21 2.40 -13.74
CA LEU A 265 -0.51 2.36 -12.31
C LEU A 265 -1.02 3.69 -11.82
N GLY A 266 -2.00 3.62 -10.92
CA GLY A 266 -2.55 4.76 -10.23
C GLY A 266 -1.88 5.05 -8.91
N THR A 267 -2.29 6.17 -8.33
CA THR A 267 -2.07 6.42 -6.91
C THR A 267 -3.30 7.08 -6.30
N SER A 268 -3.64 6.63 -5.10
CA SER A 268 -4.60 7.28 -4.23
C SER A 268 -3.86 8.19 -3.26
N ILE A 269 -4.37 9.40 -3.03
CA ILE A 269 -3.72 10.41 -2.19
C ILE A 269 -4.69 10.94 -1.14
N GLY A 270 -4.31 10.83 0.12
CA GLY A 270 -4.97 11.48 1.26
C GLY A 270 -4.10 12.60 1.82
N PHE A 271 -4.66 13.78 2.11
CA PHE A 271 -3.88 14.85 2.71
C PHE A 271 -4.56 15.57 3.87
N ALA A 272 -3.76 16.06 4.80
CA ALA A 272 -4.19 16.82 5.97
C ALA A 272 -3.30 18.04 6.22
N LEU A 273 -3.83 19.06 6.89
CA LEU A 273 -3.14 20.32 7.16
C LEU A 273 -3.11 20.60 8.66
N SER A 274 -2.00 21.13 9.16
CA SER A 274 -1.89 21.68 10.50
C SER A 274 -1.94 23.21 10.44
N PRO A 275 -2.68 23.86 11.36
CA PRO A 275 -3.37 23.30 12.54
C PRO A 275 -4.79 22.78 12.27
N ALA A 276 -5.33 22.91 11.06
CA ALA A 276 -6.75 22.67 10.77
C ALA A 276 -7.24 21.25 11.08
N HIS A 277 -6.41 20.23 10.83
CA HIS A 277 -6.72 18.80 10.89
C HIS A 277 -5.88 18.05 11.93
N GLY A 278 -5.18 18.79 12.79
CA GLY A 278 -4.34 18.27 13.86
C GLY A 278 -3.14 19.15 14.15
N VAL A 279 -2.71 19.17 15.41
CA VAL A 279 -1.54 19.93 15.87
C VAL A 279 -0.38 19.04 16.31
N GLU A 280 -0.64 17.74 16.48
CA GLU A 280 0.37 16.73 16.77
C GLU A 280 0.67 15.86 15.54
N ALA A 281 1.88 15.35 15.45
CA ALA A 281 2.33 14.57 14.29
C ALA A 281 1.51 13.28 14.09
N GLU A 282 1.23 12.56 15.17
CA GLU A 282 0.43 11.33 15.12
C GLU A 282 -1.02 11.59 14.70
N GLU A 283 -1.62 12.65 15.23
CA GLU A 283 -2.97 13.08 14.86
C GLU A 283 -3.05 13.45 13.37
N LEU A 284 -2.08 14.24 12.88
CA LEU A 284 -2.07 14.71 11.50
C LEU A 284 -1.82 13.57 10.50
N ILE A 285 -0.94 12.62 10.84
CA ILE A 285 -0.74 11.39 10.06
C ILE A 285 -2.03 10.57 10.01
N ALA A 286 -2.70 10.38 11.15
CA ALA A 286 -3.97 9.66 11.20
C ALA A 286 -5.06 10.35 10.36
N SER A 287 -5.14 11.68 10.40
CA SER A 287 -6.06 12.46 9.55
C SER A 287 -5.79 12.22 8.05
N ALA A 288 -4.52 12.27 7.62
CA ALA A 288 -4.17 11.99 6.22
C ALA A 288 -4.46 10.53 5.83
N ASP A 289 -4.30 9.59 6.74
CA ASP A 289 -4.58 8.17 6.52
C ASP A 289 -6.09 7.91 6.32
N TYR A 290 -6.95 8.55 7.13
CA TYR A 290 -8.40 8.50 6.90
C TYR A 290 -8.80 9.05 5.53
N ALA A 291 -8.15 10.14 5.10
CA ALA A 291 -8.38 10.70 3.78
C ALA A 291 -7.92 9.75 2.66
N LEU A 292 -6.77 9.10 2.82
CA LEU A 292 -6.23 8.15 1.86
C LEU A 292 -7.12 6.91 1.74
N TYR A 293 -7.57 6.36 2.87
CA TYR A 293 -8.54 5.28 2.90
C TYR A 293 -9.82 5.65 2.15
N ARG A 294 -10.29 6.89 2.29
CA ARG A 294 -11.47 7.38 1.56
C ARG A 294 -11.24 7.56 0.07
N ALA A 295 -10.04 7.97 -0.33
CA ALA A 295 -9.66 8.00 -1.73
C ALA A 295 -9.74 6.59 -2.35
N LYS A 296 -9.19 5.58 -1.65
CA LYS A 296 -9.27 4.17 -2.07
C LYS A 296 -10.70 3.63 -2.12
N ALA A 297 -11.49 3.87 -1.08
CA ALA A 297 -12.87 3.38 -1.00
C ALA A 297 -13.79 4.00 -2.06
N ALA A 298 -13.42 5.13 -2.67
CA ALA A 298 -14.17 5.77 -3.75
C ALA A 298 -13.76 5.26 -5.16
N GLY A 299 -13.04 4.15 -5.25
CA GLY A 299 -12.57 3.56 -6.52
C GLY A 299 -11.09 3.78 -6.81
N GLY A 300 -10.31 4.30 -5.86
CA GLY A 300 -8.88 4.59 -6.03
C GLY A 300 -8.63 5.81 -6.91
N HIS A 301 -7.37 6.00 -7.33
CA HIS A 301 -6.96 6.98 -8.34
C HIS A 301 -7.49 8.41 -8.09
N SER A 302 -7.55 8.82 -6.82
CA SER A 302 -8.20 10.07 -6.43
C SER A 302 -7.48 10.77 -5.29
N ILE A 303 -7.77 12.07 -5.16
CA ILE A 303 -7.22 12.93 -4.12
C ILE A 303 -8.34 13.27 -3.13
N ARG A 304 -8.08 13.08 -1.84
CA ARG A 304 -9.00 13.47 -0.77
C ARG A 304 -8.27 14.29 0.28
N MET A 305 -8.88 15.42 0.64
CA MET A 305 -8.52 16.14 1.85
C MET A 305 -9.24 15.52 3.03
N TYR A 306 -8.58 15.43 4.18
CA TYR A 306 -9.24 15.05 5.41
C TYR A 306 -10.37 16.02 5.74
N ASP A 307 -11.51 15.45 6.12
CA ASP A 307 -12.62 16.16 6.76
C ASP A 307 -12.95 15.43 8.07
N ALA A 308 -13.37 16.16 9.11
CA ALA A 308 -13.67 15.60 10.42
C ALA A 308 -14.76 14.51 10.37
N THR A 309 -15.65 14.52 9.37
CA THR A 309 -16.64 13.45 9.16
C THR A 309 -16.00 12.12 8.74
N MET A 310 -14.81 12.12 8.14
CA MET A 310 -14.15 10.89 7.69
C MET A 310 -13.75 9.98 8.85
N ARG A 311 -13.33 10.56 9.98
CA ARG A 311 -12.98 9.81 11.19
C ARG A 311 -14.21 9.15 11.81
N SER A 312 -15.30 9.89 11.96
CA SER A 312 -16.54 9.36 12.53
C SER A 312 -17.17 8.28 11.66
N GLU A 313 -17.17 8.45 10.33
CA GLU A 313 -17.74 7.45 9.43
C GLU A 313 -16.91 6.17 9.35
N THR A 314 -15.58 6.23 9.47
CA THR A 314 -14.72 5.04 9.43
C THR A 314 -14.88 4.19 10.70
N SER A 315 -14.96 4.84 11.86
CA SER A 315 -15.32 4.16 13.12
C SER A 315 -16.74 3.60 13.07
N ALA A 316 -17.71 4.39 12.61
CA ALA A 316 -19.10 3.95 12.49
C ALA A 316 -19.27 2.74 11.55
N ARG A 317 -18.49 2.65 10.46
CA ARG A 317 -18.48 1.47 9.58
C ARG A 317 -17.94 0.22 10.27
N ARG A 318 -16.86 0.35 11.06
CA ARG A 318 -16.30 -0.78 11.81
C ARG A 318 -17.28 -1.26 12.88
N GLU A 319 -17.84 -0.34 13.65
CA GLU A 319 -18.87 -0.64 14.64
C GLU A 319 -20.07 -1.33 13.99
N LEU A 320 -20.60 -0.79 12.89
CA LEU A 320 -21.73 -1.38 12.17
C LEU A 320 -21.42 -2.80 11.67
N ARG A 321 -20.19 -3.06 11.22
CA ARG A 321 -19.77 -4.39 10.78
C ARG A 321 -19.70 -5.38 11.94
N ASP A 322 -19.18 -4.95 13.08
CA ASP A 322 -19.08 -5.80 14.27
C ASP A 322 -20.47 -6.10 14.85
N GLU A 323 -21.36 -5.09 14.87
CA GLU A 323 -22.79 -5.22 15.19
C GLU A 323 -23.47 -6.21 14.23
N LEU A 324 -23.23 -6.11 12.92
CA LEU A 324 -23.85 -6.98 11.91
C LEU A 324 -23.37 -8.43 12.01
N LEU A 325 -22.08 -8.66 12.31
CA LEU A 325 -21.57 -10.00 12.60
C LEU A 325 -22.27 -10.60 13.82
N ALA A 326 -22.45 -9.81 14.88
CA ALA A 326 -23.17 -10.23 16.07
C ALA A 326 -24.65 -10.50 15.76
N GLY A 327 -25.29 -9.65 14.96
CA GLY A 327 -26.68 -9.78 14.56
C GLY A 327 -26.96 -11.00 13.69
N MET A 328 -26.06 -11.30 12.75
CA MET A 328 -26.12 -12.53 11.95
C MET A 328 -26.13 -13.78 12.85
N ARG A 329 -25.28 -13.81 13.89
CA ARG A 329 -25.22 -14.94 14.85
C ARG A 329 -26.45 -15.03 15.75
N GLN A 330 -27.13 -13.91 15.97
CA GLN A 330 -28.33 -13.80 16.80
C GLN A 330 -29.63 -13.98 15.99
N GLY A 331 -29.55 -14.21 14.68
CA GLY A 331 -30.73 -14.37 13.83
C GLY A 331 -31.48 -13.06 13.56
N GLU A 332 -30.78 -11.92 13.60
CA GLU A 332 -31.35 -10.60 13.34
C GLU A 332 -31.51 -10.29 11.84
N LEU A 333 -30.96 -11.15 10.96
CA LEU A 333 -31.13 -11.03 9.52
C LEU A 333 -32.38 -11.76 9.04
N GLU A 334 -33.12 -11.12 8.15
CA GLU A 334 -34.31 -11.67 7.51
C GLU A 334 -34.31 -11.34 6.02
N LEU A 335 -34.88 -12.21 5.19
CA LEU A 335 -35.13 -11.92 3.78
C LEU A 335 -36.55 -11.38 3.60
N PHE A 336 -36.63 -10.22 2.95
CA PHE A 336 -37.89 -9.68 2.44
C PHE A 336 -38.00 -10.01 0.96
N TYR A 337 -39.22 -10.16 0.46
CA TYR A 337 -39.50 -10.61 -0.89
C TYR A 337 -40.27 -9.54 -1.64
N GLN A 338 -39.80 -9.17 -2.83
CA GLN A 338 -40.51 -8.25 -3.71
C GLN A 338 -41.09 -8.99 -4.91
N PRO A 339 -42.39 -8.86 -5.21
CA PRO A 339 -43.00 -9.53 -6.34
C PRO A 339 -42.50 -9.03 -7.70
N GLN A 340 -42.21 -9.98 -8.59
CA GLN A 340 -42.05 -9.78 -10.02
C GLN A 340 -43.31 -10.27 -10.72
N VAL A 341 -43.90 -9.43 -11.58
CA VAL A 341 -45.16 -9.72 -12.26
C VAL A 341 -44.99 -9.74 -13.76
N ARG A 342 -45.82 -10.54 -14.43
CA ARG A 342 -46.04 -10.39 -15.87
C ARG A 342 -46.97 -9.22 -16.12
N LEU A 343 -46.51 -8.25 -16.89
CA LEU A 343 -47.25 -7.00 -17.08
C LEU A 343 -48.58 -7.21 -17.81
N SER A 344 -48.68 -8.24 -18.66
CA SER A 344 -49.88 -8.47 -19.49
C SER A 344 -51.11 -8.91 -18.70
N ASP A 345 -50.92 -9.65 -17.61
CA ASP A 345 -52.01 -10.26 -16.83
C ASP A 345 -51.89 -10.04 -15.32
N GLY A 346 -50.81 -9.38 -14.86
CA GLY A 346 -50.54 -9.11 -13.45
C GLY A 346 -50.16 -10.36 -12.65
N LYS A 347 -49.89 -11.50 -13.30
CA LYS A 347 -49.55 -12.74 -12.60
C LYS A 347 -48.16 -12.65 -11.99
N ILE A 348 -48.02 -13.05 -10.73
CA ILE A 348 -46.71 -13.15 -10.08
C ILE A 348 -45.94 -14.34 -10.66
N ILE A 349 -44.73 -14.07 -11.16
CA ILE A 349 -43.84 -15.06 -11.79
C ILE A 349 -42.57 -15.31 -10.98
N GLY A 350 -42.19 -14.36 -10.12
CA GLY A 350 -40.98 -14.43 -9.33
C GLY A 350 -41.04 -13.57 -8.08
N LEU A 351 -40.08 -13.75 -7.19
CA LEU A 351 -39.81 -12.88 -6.05
C LEU A 351 -38.32 -12.53 -6.04
N GLU A 352 -37.97 -11.27 -5.80
CA GLU A 352 -36.59 -10.91 -5.46
C GLU A 352 -36.39 -10.97 -3.95
N ALA A 353 -35.36 -11.70 -3.50
CA ALA A 353 -34.99 -11.80 -2.10
C ALA A 353 -34.03 -10.66 -1.70
N LEU A 354 -34.47 -9.84 -0.75
CA LEU A 354 -33.81 -8.62 -0.33
C LEU A 354 -33.51 -8.67 1.16
N ILE A 355 -32.22 -8.64 1.51
CA ILE A 355 -31.76 -8.72 2.91
C ILE A 355 -32.30 -7.55 3.73
N ARG A 356 -32.73 -7.82 4.95
CA ARG A 356 -33.06 -6.84 5.98
C ARG A 356 -32.39 -7.22 7.29
N TRP A 357 -32.11 -6.20 8.10
CA TRP A 357 -31.52 -6.40 9.43
C TRP A 357 -32.39 -5.77 10.50
N HIS A 358 -32.91 -6.59 11.42
CA HIS A 358 -33.61 -6.16 12.62
C HIS A 358 -32.62 -5.71 13.69
N HIS A 359 -32.11 -4.48 13.54
CA HIS A 359 -31.15 -3.93 14.46
C HIS A 359 -31.79 -3.62 15.83
N PRO A 360 -31.22 -4.04 16.97
CA PRO A 360 -31.83 -3.90 18.30
C PRO A 360 -32.23 -2.47 18.68
N THR A 361 -31.40 -1.48 18.33
CA THR A 361 -31.65 -0.06 18.63
C THR A 361 -32.14 0.78 17.45
N ARG A 362 -31.85 0.39 16.19
CA ARG A 362 -32.16 1.18 14.99
C ARG A 362 -33.39 0.67 14.22
N GLY A 363 -33.98 -0.44 14.66
CA GLY A 363 -35.11 -1.08 14.00
C GLY A 363 -34.70 -1.74 12.68
N LEU A 364 -35.63 -1.83 11.74
CA LEU A 364 -35.42 -2.51 10.46
C LEU A 364 -34.53 -1.68 9.52
N LEU A 365 -33.32 -2.15 9.26
CA LEU A 365 -32.37 -1.55 8.34
C LEU A 365 -32.46 -2.21 6.95
N THR A 366 -32.34 -1.37 5.92
CA THR A 366 -32.28 -1.79 4.50
C THR A 366 -30.82 -1.95 4.04
N PRO A 367 -30.56 -2.69 2.95
CA PRO A 367 -29.21 -2.97 2.46
C PRO A 367 -28.35 -1.72 2.29
N GLY A 368 -28.92 -0.60 1.80
CA GLY A 368 -28.18 0.65 1.63
C GLY A 368 -27.58 1.21 2.93
N ALA A 369 -28.12 0.84 4.10
CA ALA A 369 -27.60 1.27 5.39
C ALA A 369 -26.36 0.47 5.86
N PHE A 370 -26.18 -0.78 5.40
CA PHE A 370 -25.14 -1.67 5.94
C PHE A 370 -24.27 -2.38 4.90
N LEU A 371 -24.72 -2.58 3.66
CA LEU A 371 -23.90 -3.16 2.59
C LEU A 371 -22.59 -2.38 2.35
N PRO A 372 -22.55 -1.03 2.38
CA PRO A 372 -21.29 -0.30 2.24
C PRO A 372 -20.25 -0.59 3.33
N ALA A 373 -20.66 -1.08 4.51
CA ALA A 373 -19.75 -1.49 5.58
C ALA A 373 -19.22 -2.92 5.40
N LEU A 374 -19.84 -3.71 4.51
CA LEU A 374 -19.48 -5.08 4.20
C LEU A 374 -18.52 -5.20 3.01
N ASP A 375 -18.38 -4.15 2.19
CA ASP A 375 -17.66 -4.26 0.92
C ASP A 375 -16.23 -4.80 1.11
N GLN A 376 -15.88 -5.81 0.32
CA GLN A 376 -14.62 -6.56 0.37
C GLN A 376 -14.30 -7.25 1.72
N SER A 377 -15.26 -7.36 2.65
CA SER A 377 -15.07 -8.06 3.93
C SER A 377 -15.38 -9.56 3.82
N ALA A 378 -14.75 -10.37 4.66
CA ALA A 378 -15.10 -11.80 4.79
C ALA A 378 -16.56 -12.01 5.23
N LEU A 379 -17.12 -11.07 5.99
CA LEU A 379 -18.52 -11.11 6.45
C LEU A 379 -19.52 -11.02 5.28
N ALA A 380 -19.18 -10.31 4.19
CA ALA A 380 -20.03 -10.27 3.00
C ALA A 380 -20.25 -11.66 2.41
N LEU A 381 -19.21 -12.51 2.40
CA LEU A 381 -19.32 -13.90 1.94
C LEU A 381 -20.25 -14.71 2.84
N ASP A 382 -20.08 -14.61 4.16
CA ASP A 382 -20.91 -15.35 5.12
C ASP A 382 -22.40 -14.98 4.99
N ILE A 383 -22.69 -13.69 4.89
CA ILE A 383 -24.06 -13.18 4.66
C ILE A 383 -24.59 -13.61 3.29
N GLY A 384 -23.75 -13.58 2.25
CA GLY A 384 -24.11 -14.05 0.91
C GLY A 384 -24.50 -15.52 0.89
N TRP A 385 -23.74 -16.38 1.58
CA TRP A 385 -24.07 -17.81 1.67
C TRP A 385 -25.33 -18.08 2.49
N TRP A 386 -25.54 -17.34 3.58
CA TRP A 386 -26.77 -17.41 4.35
C TRP A 386 -27.99 -16.98 3.51
N THR A 387 -27.85 -15.88 2.76
CA THR A 387 -28.91 -15.34 1.89
C THR A 387 -29.31 -16.38 0.84
N LEU A 388 -28.34 -17.02 0.20
CA LEU A 388 -28.59 -18.06 -0.80
C LEU A 388 -29.30 -19.27 -0.21
N ASP A 389 -28.86 -19.76 0.94
CA ASP A 389 -29.46 -20.93 1.59
C ASP A 389 -30.90 -20.66 2.06
N GLU A 390 -31.16 -19.50 2.67
CA GLU A 390 -32.50 -19.13 3.13
C GLU A 390 -33.44 -18.86 1.95
N ALA A 391 -32.97 -18.25 0.86
CA ALA A 391 -33.76 -18.08 -0.36
C ALA A 391 -34.11 -19.42 -1.02
N ALA A 392 -33.15 -20.34 -1.11
CA ALA A 392 -33.40 -21.69 -1.64
C ALA A 392 -34.40 -22.47 -0.80
N LYS A 393 -34.34 -22.34 0.53
CA LYS A 393 -35.33 -22.90 1.45
C LYS A 393 -36.73 -22.34 1.16
N ARG A 394 -36.89 -21.02 1.05
CA ARG A 394 -38.20 -20.40 0.78
C ARG A 394 -38.75 -20.71 -0.60
N ALA A 395 -37.89 -20.79 -1.61
CA ALA A 395 -38.29 -21.23 -2.93
C ALA A 395 -38.81 -22.69 -2.91
N SER A 396 -38.18 -23.56 -2.12
CA SER A 396 -38.67 -24.94 -1.92
C SER A 396 -40.02 -24.98 -1.22
N GLU A 397 -40.24 -24.15 -0.20
CA GLU A 397 -41.53 -24.02 0.48
C GLU A 397 -42.65 -23.64 -0.52
N LEU A 398 -42.40 -22.68 -1.41
CA LEU A 398 -43.35 -22.31 -2.47
C LEU A 398 -43.60 -23.44 -3.47
N GLN A 399 -42.54 -24.14 -3.90
CA GLN A 399 -42.64 -25.28 -4.82
C GLN A 399 -43.46 -26.42 -4.22
N ALA A 400 -43.25 -26.73 -2.95
CA ALA A 400 -43.99 -27.76 -2.22
C ALA A 400 -45.49 -27.40 -2.08
N SER A 401 -45.81 -26.11 -1.98
CA SER A 401 -47.19 -25.60 -2.02
C SER A 401 -47.81 -25.57 -3.43
N GLY A 402 -47.09 -26.01 -4.46
CA GLY A 402 -47.58 -26.10 -5.84
C GLY A 402 -47.39 -24.82 -6.68
N TYR A 403 -46.71 -23.80 -6.14
CA TYR A 403 -46.41 -22.57 -6.86
C TYR A 403 -45.12 -22.72 -7.68
N LYS A 404 -45.20 -22.40 -8.97
CA LYS A 404 -44.03 -22.31 -9.86
C LYS A 404 -43.53 -20.87 -9.90
N ILE A 405 -42.87 -20.43 -8.84
CA ILE A 405 -42.35 -19.08 -8.66
C ILE A 405 -40.85 -19.17 -8.42
N LYS A 406 -40.06 -18.44 -9.21
CA LYS A 406 -38.61 -18.35 -9.02
C LYS A 406 -38.25 -17.32 -7.94
N ILE A 407 -37.19 -17.55 -7.18
CA ILE A 407 -36.63 -16.56 -6.25
C ILE A 407 -35.28 -16.07 -6.76
N GLY A 408 -35.17 -14.76 -7.01
CA GLY A 408 -33.96 -14.05 -7.38
C GLY A 408 -33.11 -13.71 -6.14
N VAL A 409 -31.79 -13.92 -6.23
CA VAL A 409 -30.83 -13.64 -5.16
C VAL A 409 -29.62 -12.90 -5.70
N ASN A 410 -29.36 -11.71 -5.17
CA ASN A 410 -28.18 -10.92 -5.47
C ASN A 410 -26.89 -11.57 -4.95
N LEU A 411 -25.88 -11.71 -5.82
CA LEU A 411 -24.56 -12.23 -5.46
C LEU A 411 -23.56 -11.12 -5.12
N PHE A 412 -22.82 -11.31 -4.03
CA PHE A 412 -21.64 -10.48 -3.75
C PHE A 412 -20.49 -10.78 -4.73
N PRO A 413 -19.63 -9.79 -5.04
CA PRO A 413 -18.49 -10.00 -5.94
C PRO A 413 -17.57 -11.15 -5.50
N GLY A 414 -17.33 -11.27 -4.19
CA GLY A 414 -16.51 -12.34 -3.64
C GLY A 414 -17.13 -13.74 -3.78
N GLN A 415 -18.47 -13.85 -3.87
CA GLN A 415 -19.12 -15.15 -4.08
C GLN A 415 -18.92 -15.63 -5.51
N LEU A 416 -19.06 -14.73 -6.49
CA LEU A 416 -18.87 -15.06 -7.91
C LEU A 416 -17.45 -15.54 -8.20
N ARG A 417 -16.45 -14.86 -7.61
CA ARG A 417 -15.03 -15.20 -7.74
C ARG A 417 -14.60 -16.41 -6.90
N GLY A 418 -15.45 -16.86 -5.98
CA GLY A 418 -15.14 -17.94 -5.05
C GLY A 418 -15.17 -19.31 -5.75
N PRO A 419 -14.16 -20.18 -5.57
CA PRO A 419 -14.11 -21.48 -6.25
C PRO A 419 -15.23 -22.43 -5.81
N ASN A 420 -15.92 -22.11 -4.72
CA ASN A 420 -16.93 -22.96 -4.10
C ASN A 420 -18.36 -22.59 -4.50
N LEU A 421 -18.58 -21.61 -5.38
CA LEU A 421 -19.93 -21.12 -5.72
C LEU A 421 -20.84 -22.26 -6.22
N ILE A 422 -20.39 -22.97 -7.25
CA ILE A 422 -21.17 -24.06 -7.88
C ILE A 422 -21.52 -25.12 -6.82
N HIS A 423 -20.54 -25.52 -6.01
CA HIS A 423 -20.75 -26.49 -4.94
C HIS A 423 -21.73 -25.99 -3.87
N LYS A 424 -21.67 -24.72 -3.48
CA LYS A 424 -22.61 -24.13 -2.50
C LYS A 424 -24.03 -24.08 -3.04
N VAL A 425 -24.21 -23.70 -4.31
CA VAL A 425 -25.52 -23.69 -4.98
C VAL A 425 -26.08 -25.09 -5.10
N ALA A 426 -25.31 -26.04 -5.63
CA ALA A 426 -25.75 -27.44 -5.76
C ALA A 426 -26.15 -28.05 -4.42
N ASN A 427 -25.38 -27.78 -3.35
CA ASN A 427 -25.75 -28.24 -2.01
C ASN A 427 -27.01 -27.59 -1.46
N ALA A 428 -27.26 -26.30 -1.71
CA ALA A 428 -28.48 -25.63 -1.27
C ALA A 428 -29.71 -26.20 -1.99
N LEU A 429 -29.62 -26.39 -3.32
CA LEU A 429 -30.67 -27.03 -4.12
C LEU A 429 -30.98 -28.44 -3.60
N GLN A 430 -29.94 -29.25 -3.38
CA GLN A 430 -30.09 -30.62 -2.87
C GLN A 430 -30.66 -30.65 -1.45
N ARG A 431 -30.12 -29.84 -0.54
CA ARG A 431 -30.53 -29.78 0.87
C ARG A 431 -32.02 -29.46 1.01
N HIS A 432 -32.50 -28.50 0.22
CA HIS A 432 -33.88 -28.05 0.28
C HIS A 432 -34.79 -28.75 -0.73
N SER A 433 -34.27 -29.70 -1.53
CA SER A 433 -35.02 -30.39 -2.59
C SER A 433 -35.69 -29.42 -3.59
N LEU A 434 -35.01 -28.32 -3.88
CA LEU A 434 -35.46 -27.29 -4.82
C LEU A 434 -35.07 -27.68 -6.26
N ALA A 435 -36.02 -27.58 -7.20
CA ALA A 435 -35.69 -27.68 -8.61
C ALA A 435 -34.83 -26.48 -9.03
N PRO A 436 -33.75 -26.66 -9.81
CA PRO A 436 -32.81 -25.57 -10.15
C PRO A 436 -33.49 -24.32 -10.74
N GLU A 437 -34.58 -24.49 -11.48
CA GLU A 437 -35.34 -23.42 -12.13
C GLU A 437 -36.08 -22.50 -11.12
N GLY A 438 -36.21 -22.95 -9.87
CA GLY A 438 -36.79 -22.16 -8.78
C GLY A 438 -35.84 -21.11 -8.21
N LEU A 439 -34.56 -21.10 -8.61
CA LEU A 439 -33.55 -20.15 -8.16
C LEU A 439 -32.99 -19.34 -9.34
N GLU A 440 -32.86 -18.03 -9.15
CA GLU A 440 -32.19 -17.13 -10.08
C GLU A 440 -31.10 -16.35 -9.33
N LEU A 441 -29.90 -16.31 -9.89
CA LEU A 441 -28.77 -15.57 -9.31
C LEU A 441 -28.59 -14.27 -10.06
N GLU A 442 -28.60 -13.16 -9.33
CA GLU A 442 -28.51 -11.81 -9.88
C GLU A 442 -27.10 -11.27 -9.68
N VAL A 443 -26.50 -10.77 -10.76
CA VAL A 443 -25.13 -10.25 -10.78
C VAL A 443 -25.15 -8.90 -11.46
N THR A 444 -24.56 -7.89 -10.84
CA THR A 444 -24.40 -6.59 -11.50
C THR A 444 -23.34 -6.67 -12.59
N GLU A 445 -23.48 -5.83 -13.61
CA GLU A 445 -22.56 -5.77 -14.74
C GLU A 445 -21.08 -5.62 -14.31
N THR A 446 -20.81 -4.69 -13.39
CA THR A 446 -19.47 -4.41 -12.87
C THR A 446 -18.83 -5.63 -12.20
N ILE A 447 -19.64 -6.47 -11.53
CA ILE A 447 -19.16 -7.67 -10.86
C ILE A 447 -18.74 -8.73 -11.89
N ALA A 448 -19.54 -8.91 -12.93
CA ALA A 448 -19.26 -9.90 -13.98
C ALA A 448 -18.01 -9.54 -14.80
N LEU A 449 -17.86 -8.26 -15.18
CA LEU A 449 -16.77 -7.80 -16.06
C LEU A 449 -15.38 -7.75 -15.40
N ALA A 450 -15.30 -7.77 -14.08
CA ALA A 450 -14.04 -7.63 -13.35
C ALA A 450 -13.14 -8.88 -13.38
N ASP A 451 -13.65 -10.06 -13.77
CA ASP A 451 -12.90 -11.33 -13.76
C ASP A 451 -13.43 -12.28 -14.85
N ASP A 452 -13.19 -11.91 -16.11
CA ASP A 452 -13.92 -12.30 -17.32
C ASP A 452 -13.96 -13.82 -17.61
N ASP A 453 -12.87 -14.56 -17.36
CA ASP A 453 -12.81 -16.00 -17.67
C ASP A 453 -13.40 -16.87 -16.56
N ARG A 454 -13.03 -16.63 -15.30
CA ARG A 454 -13.53 -17.42 -14.16
C ARG A 454 -15.01 -17.20 -13.90
N SER A 455 -15.45 -15.95 -14.02
CA SER A 455 -16.87 -15.61 -13.83
C SER A 455 -17.72 -16.27 -14.93
N LEU A 456 -17.20 -16.33 -16.16
CA LEU A 456 -17.85 -17.03 -17.27
C LEU A 456 -17.94 -18.54 -17.00
N GLU A 457 -16.87 -19.18 -16.56
CA GLU A 457 -16.87 -20.62 -16.20
C GLU A 457 -17.90 -20.92 -15.10
N ALA A 458 -17.91 -20.11 -14.05
CA ALA A 458 -18.85 -20.29 -12.93
C ALA A 458 -20.31 -20.12 -13.37
N MET A 459 -20.62 -19.08 -14.15
CA MET A 459 -21.96 -18.85 -14.69
C MET A 459 -22.39 -19.94 -15.67
N THR A 460 -21.47 -20.44 -16.50
CA THR A 460 -21.77 -21.54 -17.44
C THR A 460 -22.12 -22.81 -16.67
N ALA A 461 -21.34 -23.18 -15.66
CA ALA A 461 -21.64 -24.35 -14.83
C ALA A 461 -22.96 -24.21 -14.05
N LEU A 462 -23.28 -23.00 -13.56
CA LEU A 462 -24.57 -22.73 -12.91
C LEU A 462 -25.74 -22.85 -13.88
N ARG A 463 -25.56 -22.39 -15.13
CA ARG A 463 -26.56 -22.51 -16.18
C ARG A 463 -26.79 -23.98 -16.57
N GLU A 464 -25.72 -24.77 -16.67
CA GLU A 464 -25.78 -26.22 -16.92
C GLU A 464 -26.48 -26.97 -15.78
N LEU A 465 -26.37 -26.48 -14.54
CA LEU A 465 -27.12 -27.00 -13.39
C LEU A 465 -28.63 -26.70 -13.49
N GLY A 466 -29.05 -25.76 -14.34
CA GLY A 466 -30.44 -25.35 -14.54
C GLY A 466 -30.85 -24.08 -13.76
N VAL A 467 -29.90 -23.41 -13.11
CA VAL A 467 -30.15 -22.18 -12.34
C VAL A 467 -30.27 -20.99 -13.28
N GLY A 468 -31.20 -20.08 -12.99
CA GLY A 468 -31.35 -18.82 -13.72
C GLY A 468 -30.20 -17.85 -13.41
N ILE A 469 -29.80 -17.04 -14.38
CA ILE A 469 -28.78 -16.01 -14.18
C ILE A 469 -29.28 -14.70 -14.77
N ALA A 470 -29.39 -13.69 -13.92
CA ALA A 470 -29.83 -12.37 -14.30
C ALA A 470 -28.68 -11.36 -14.24
N PHE A 471 -28.62 -10.47 -15.22
CA PHE A 471 -27.88 -9.22 -15.07
C PHE A 471 -28.74 -8.15 -14.43
N ASP A 472 -28.25 -7.63 -13.31
CA ASP A 472 -28.89 -6.58 -12.52
C ASP A 472 -28.33 -5.19 -12.85
N ASP A 473 -29.14 -4.15 -12.63
CA ASP A 473 -28.82 -2.74 -12.88
C ASP A 473 -28.29 -2.44 -14.31
N PHE A 474 -28.77 -3.15 -15.34
CA PHE A 474 -28.19 -3.06 -16.69
C PHE A 474 -28.41 -1.67 -17.31
N GLY A 475 -27.32 -1.11 -17.88
CA GLY A 475 -27.30 0.19 -18.55
C GLY A 475 -26.76 1.35 -17.70
N THR A 476 -26.39 1.11 -16.45
CA THR A 476 -25.77 2.12 -15.56
C THR A 476 -24.23 2.19 -15.68
N GLY A 477 -23.61 1.19 -16.33
CA GLY A 477 -22.17 1.07 -16.56
C GLY A 477 -21.73 1.23 -18.01
N TYR A 478 -20.44 0.98 -18.28
CA TYR A 478 -19.86 0.95 -19.62
C TYR A 478 -20.13 -0.40 -20.30
N ALA A 479 -21.40 -0.68 -20.62
CA ALA A 479 -21.77 -1.92 -21.28
C ALA A 479 -21.20 -1.98 -22.70
N SER A 480 -20.33 -2.96 -22.94
CA SER A 480 -20.08 -3.45 -24.29
C SER A 480 -21.13 -4.52 -24.59
N LEU A 481 -21.88 -4.37 -25.70
CA LEU A 481 -22.82 -5.37 -26.20
C LEU A 481 -22.21 -6.78 -26.33
N SER A 482 -20.87 -6.86 -26.42
CA SER A 482 -20.12 -8.11 -26.39
C SER A 482 -20.35 -8.93 -25.12
N SER A 483 -20.60 -8.30 -23.97
CA SER A 483 -20.76 -8.98 -22.69
C SER A 483 -22.07 -9.76 -22.64
N LEU A 484 -23.16 -9.20 -23.16
CA LEU A 484 -24.43 -9.91 -23.28
C LEU A 484 -24.32 -11.16 -24.17
N GLN A 485 -23.50 -11.10 -25.23
CA GLN A 485 -23.27 -12.24 -26.12
C GLN A 485 -22.41 -13.33 -25.48
N ARG A 486 -21.52 -12.95 -24.57
CA ARG A 486 -20.54 -13.84 -23.96
C ARG A 486 -21.13 -14.65 -22.81
N TYR A 487 -21.94 -14.04 -21.94
CA TYR A 487 -22.41 -14.69 -20.72
C TYR A 487 -23.71 -15.48 -20.92
N PRO A 488 -23.88 -16.63 -20.23
CA PRO A 488 -25.02 -17.53 -20.39
C PRO A 488 -26.24 -17.06 -19.57
N LEU A 489 -26.76 -15.88 -19.91
CA LEU A 489 -27.84 -15.22 -19.18
C LEU A 489 -29.21 -15.83 -19.47
N THR A 490 -30.13 -15.67 -18.52
CA THR A 490 -31.56 -15.94 -18.69
C THR A 490 -32.39 -14.68 -18.69
N THR A 491 -31.98 -13.69 -17.90
CA THR A 491 -32.79 -12.53 -17.59
C THR A 491 -31.95 -11.26 -17.66
N LEU A 492 -32.52 -10.20 -18.23
CA LEU A 492 -31.97 -8.86 -18.23
C LEU A 492 -32.87 -7.94 -17.40
N LYS A 493 -32.36 -7.40 -16.30
CA LYS A 493 -33.07 -6.44 -15.45
C LYS A 493 -32.67 -5.02 -15.85
N ILE A 494 -33.66 -4.22 -16.24
CA ILE A 494 -33.46 -2.83 -16.67
C ILE A 494 -33.55 -1.93 -15.43
N ASP A 495 -32.47 -1.19 -15.15
CA ASP A 495 -32.38 -0.31 -13.99
C ASP A 495 -33.53 0.70 -13.94
N ARG A 496 -33.97 0.96 -12.71
CA ARG A 496 -35.04 1.93 -12.40
C ARG A 496 -34.78 3.33 -12.92
N GLY A 497 -33.52 3.74 -13.11
CA GLY A 497 -33.14 5.06 -13.63
C GLY A 497 -33.75 5.35 -15.01
N PHE A 498 -33.87 4.34 -15.87
CA PHE A 498 -34.53 4.46 -17.17
C PHE A 498 -36.06 4.44 -17.07
N ILE A 499 -36.60 3.81 -16.02
CA ILE A 499 -38.04 3.64 -15.85
C ILE A 499 -38.70 4.87 -15.21
N GLN A 500 -38.01 5.52 -14.27
CA GLN A 500 -38.55 6.66 -13.51
C GLN A 500 -39.12 7.78 -14.38
N GLN A 501 -38.43 8.11 -15.48
CA GLN A 501 -38.79 9.22 -16.37
C GLN A 501 -39.15 8.77 -17.80
N ILE A 502 -39.60 7.52 -17.96
CA ILE A 502 -39.85 6.89 -19.28
C ILE A 502 -40.84 7.66 -20.17
N ARG A 503 -41.77 8.44 -19.60
CA ARG A 503 -42.74 9.24 -20.38
C ARG A 503 -42.26 10.65 -20.68
N SER A 504 -41.41 11.22 -19.83
CA SER A 504 -40.97 12.62 -19.89
C SER A 504 -39.64 12.78 -20.62
N ARG A 505 -38.80 11.74 -20.64
CA ARG A 505 -37.49 11.74 -21.29
C ARG A 505 -37.47 10.78 -22.48
N PRO A 506 -37.47 11.30 -23.73
CA PRO A 506 -37.43 10.46 -24.93
C PRO A 506 -36.22 9.52 -25.00
N ASN A 507 -35.08 9.93 -24.46
CA ASN A 507 -33.86 9.12 -24.42
C ASN A 507 -34.05 7.86 -23.57
N ASP A 508 -34.62 7.99 -22.37
CA ASP A 508 -34.86 6.87 -21.46
C ASP A 508 -35.79 5.86 -22.13
N ALA A 509 -36.88 6.32 -22.74
CA ALA A 509 -37.79 5.48 -23.52
C ALA A 509 -37.13 4.79 -24.72
N ALA A 510 -36.22 5.48 -25.42
CA ALA A 510 -35.50 4.92 -26.55
C ALA A 510 -34.51 3.82 -26.12
N ILE A 511 -33.79 4.05 -25.02
CA ILE A 511 -32.87 3.08 -24.42
C ILE A 511 -33.65 1.86 -23.94
N THR A 512 -34.72 2.04 -23.16
CA THR A 512 -35.56 0.93 -22.69
C THR A 512 -36.12 0.12 -23.86
N ARG A 513 -36.58 0.77 -24.94
CA ARG A 513 -37.05 0.08 -26.16
C ARG A 513 -35.94 -0.74 -26.82
N ALA A 514 -34.73 -0.18 -26.93
CA ALA A 514 -33.59 -0.87 -27.50
C ALA A 514 -33.19 -2.10 -26.67
N LEU A 515 -33.18 -1.97 -25.34
CA LEU A 515 -32.89 -3.07 -24.41
C LEU A 515 -33.93 -4.20 -24.51
N ILE A 516 -35.22 -3.86 -24.56
CA ILE A 516 -36.31 -4.84 -24.75
C ILE A 516 -36.20 -5.55 -26.11
N GLY A 517 -35.80 -4.83 -27.17
CA GLY A 517 -35.58 -5.42 -28.48
C GLY A 517 -34.40 -6.40 -28.47
N LEU A 518 -33.28 -5.98 -27.89
CA LEU A 518 -32.06 -6.78 -27.80
C LEU A 518 -32.27 -8.05 -26.98
N SER A 519 -32.88 -7.95 -25.80
CA SER A 519 -33.16 -9.11 -24.96
C SER A 519 -34.04 -10.12 -25.68
N ARG A 520 -35.08 -9.67 -26.39
CA ARG A 520 -35.97 -10.51 -27.20
C ARG A 520 -35.19 -11.26 -28.29
N ASP A 521 -34.35 -10.57 -29.04
CA ASP A 521 -33.56 -11.16 -30.13
C ASP A 521 -32.51 -12.16 -29.60
N MET A 522 -32.08 -12.00 -28.35
CA MET A 522 -31.16 -12.91 -27.66
C MET A 522 -31.87 -14.04 -26.89
N GLY A 523 -33.21 -14.06 -26.86
CA GLY A 523 -33.98 -15.06 -26.13
C GLY A 523 -33.92 -14.91 -24.60
N LEU A 524 -33.67 -13.69 -24.11
CA LEU A 524 -33.62 -13.35 -22.69
C LEU A 524 -34.97 -12.81 -22.19
N ASP A 525 -35.36 -13.21 -20.98
CA ASP A 525 -36.45 -12.56 -20.27
C ASP A 525 -36.04 -11.12 -19.88
N THR A 526 -36.99 -10.19 -19.88
CA THR A 526 -36.71 -8.78 -19.51
C THR A 526 -37.59 -8.34 -18.37
N VAL A 527 -36.97 -7.85 -17.30
CA VAL A 527 -37.66 -7.31 -16.12
C VAL A 527 -37.35 -5.82 -16.02
N ALA A 528 -38.38 -4.98 -16.09
CA ALA A 528 -38.22 -3.56 -15.82
C ALA A 528 -38.40 -3.24 -14.33
N GLU A 529 -37.43 -2.55 -13.73
CA GLU A 529 -37.42 -2.27 -12.30
C GLU A 529 -37.93 -0.88 -11.94
N GLY A 530 -38.36 -0.70 -10.69
CA GLY A 530 -38.76 0.60 -10.16
C GLY A 530 -40.07 1.14 -10.74
N ILE A 531 -41.01 0.26 -11.10
CA ILE A 531 -42.35 0.66 -11.55
C ILE A 531 -43.19 1.10 -10.35
N GLU A 532 -43.50 2.39 -10.28
CA GLU A 532 -44.24 2.99 -9.16
C GLU A 532 -45.63 3.50 -9.56
N THR A 533 -45.88 3.72 -10.86
CA THR A 533 -47.10 4.35 -11.37
C THR A 533 -47.72 3.53 -12.51
N ARG A 534 -49.05 3.61 -12.65
CA ARG A 534 -49.78 2.93 -13.75
C ARG A 534 -49.33 3.46 -15.11
N GLU A 535 -48.98 4.73 -15.17
CA GLU A 535 -48.46 5.38 -16.37
C GLU A 535 -47.13 4.79 -16.86
N GLN A 536 -46.25 4.37 -15.93
CA GLN A 536 -45.01 3.67 -16.27
C GLN A 536 -45.29 2.25 -16.77
N GLU A 537 -46.20 1.53 -16.11
CA GLU A 537 -46.66 0.19 -16.54
C GLU A 537 -47.25 0.23 -17.96
N GLU A 538 -48.15 1.18 -18.26
CA GLU A 538 -48.73 1.37 -19.59
C GLU A 538 -47.67 1.65 -20.66
N ALA A 539 -46.67 2.49 -20.33
CA ALA A 539 -45.57 2.78 -21.25
C ALA A 539 -44.74 1.52 -21.53
N LEU A 540 -44.42 0.72 -20.51
CA LEU A 540 -43.66 -0.51 -20.65
C LEU A 540 -44.42 -1.60 -21.41
N LEU A 541 -45.73 -1.72 -21.17
CA LEU A 541 -46.63 -2.59 -21.95
C LEU A 541 -46.63 -2.21 -23.43
N ALA A 542 -46.72 -0.91 -23.74
CA ALA A 542 -46.66 -0.42 -25.12
C ALA A 542 -45.30 -0.68 -25.80
N LEU A 543 -44.22 -0.76 -25.03
CA LEU A 543 -42.89 -1.15 -25.51
C LEU A 543 -42.72 -2.67 -25.65
N GLY A 544 -43.69 -3.46 -25.17
CA GLY A 544 -43.66 -4.92 -25.21
C GLY A 544 -42.74 -5.53 -24.15
N CYS A 545 -42.58 -4.88 -23.00
CA CYS A 545 -41.87 -5.43 -21.84
C CYS A 545 -42.69 -6.58 -21.22
N PRO A 546 -42.12 -7.78 -21.03
CA PRO A 546 -42.88 -8.94 -20.54
C PRO A 546 -43.12 -8.90 -19.03
N TYR A 547 -42.11 -8.48 -18.25
CA TYR A 547 -42.15 -8.53 -16.79
C TYR A 547 -41.77 -7.19 -16.16
N GLY A 548 -42.27 -6.95 -14.97
CA GLY A 548 -41.94 -5.76 -14.21
C GLY A 548 -41.92 -5.99 -12.71
N GLN A 549 -41.20 -5.11 -12.04
CA GLN A 549 -41.04 -5.07 -10.60
C GLN A 549 -41.10 -3.64 -10.10
N GLY A 550 -41.74 -3.42 -8.96
CA GLY A 550 -41.76 -2.11 -8.32
C GLY A 550 -42.88 -1.94 -7.31
N TYR A 551 -42.94 -0.76 -6.69
CA TYR A 551 -43.88 -0.48 -5.60
C TYR A 551 -45.34 -0.47 -6.04
N LEU A 552 -45.60 -0.35 -7.34
CA LEU A 552 -46.94 -0.52 -7.90
C LEU A 552 -47.52 -1.92 -7.62
N PHE A 553 -46.68 -2.95 -7.67
CA PHE A 553 -47.08 -4.35 -7.52
C PHE A 553 -46.89 -4.89 -6.11
N GLY A 554 -45.90 -4.35 -5.39
CA GLY A 554 -45.64 -4.70 -4.02
C GLY A 554 -44.33 -4.09 -3.53
N ARG A 555 -44.34 -3.63 -2.28
CA ARG A 555 -43.09 -3.31 -1.58
C ARG A 555 -42.45 -4.61 -1.09
N PRO A 556 -41.12 -4.64 -0.89
CA PRO A 556 -40.47 -5.77 -0.23
C PRO A 556 -41.16 -6.09 1.10
N MET A 557 -41.51 -7.35 1.34
CA MET A 557 -42.30 -7.78 2.50
C MET A 557 -41.80 -9.11 3.09
N PRO A 558 -42.08 -9.44 4.36
CA PRO A 558 -41.74 -10.75 4.93
C PRO A 558 -42.35 -11.90 4.14
N PHE A 559 -41.73 -13.09 4.22
CA PHE A 559 -42.15 -14.25 3.43
C PHE A 559 -43.63 -14.62 3.59
N SER A 560 -44.16 -14.57 4.82
CA SER A 560 -45.57 -14.87 5.10
C SER A 560 -46.53 -13.92 4.39
N ALA A 561 -46.18 -12.64 4.28
CA ALA A 561 -46.96 -11.65 3.54
C ALA A 561 -46.86 -11.91 2.03
N ALA A 562 -45.68 -12.27 1.52
CA ALA A 562 -45.49 -12.60 0.11
C ALA A 562 -46.34 -13.81 -0.32
N VAL A 563 -46.40 -14.86 0.51
CA VAL A 563 -47.28 -16.02 0.28
C VAL A 563 -48.75 -15.59 0.20
N GLY A 564 -49.22 -14.74 1.11
CA GLY A 564 -50.60 -14.22 1.06
C GLY A 564 -50.92 -13.42 -0.20
N VAL A 565 -49.95 -12.64 -0.71
CA VAL A 565 -50.10 -11.90 -1.98
C VAL A 565 -50.15 -12.87 -3.17
N ILE A 566 -49.34 -13.93 -3.17
CA ILE A 566 -49.36 -14.97 -4.19
C ILE A 566 -50.72 -15.69 -4.23
N GLU A 567 -51.24 -16.07 -3.06
CA GLU A 567 -52.55 -16.73 -2.94
C GLU A 567 -53.69 -15.86 -3.48
N GLN A 568 -53.70 -14.57 -3.14
CA GLN A 568 -54.70 -13.62 -3.64
C GLN A 568 -54.59 -13.40 -5.15
N ASN A 569 -53.37 -13.32 -5.69
CA ASN A 569 -53.13 -13.19 -7.13
C ASN A 569 -53.58 -14.44 -7.91
N ALA A 570 -53.33 -15.62 -7.34
CA ALA A 570 -53.80 -16.89 -7.91
C ALA A 570 -55.34 -16.98 -7.90
N ALA A 571 -56.01 -16.51 -6.84
CA ALA A 571 -57.47 -16.53 -6.72
C ALA A 571 -58.19 -15.50 -7.60
N SER A 572 -57.54 -14.38 -7.93
CA SER A 572 -58.12 -13.29 -8.73
C SER A 572 -57.96 -13.48 -10.24
N THR A 573 -57.22 -14.50 -10.68
CA THR A 573 -57.07 -14.86 -12.10
C THR A 573 -58.14 -15.89 -12.48
N PRO A 574 -59.19 -15.54 -13.26
CA PRO A 574 -60.20 -16.53 -13.65
C PRO A 574 -59.56 -17.64 -14.51
N PRO A 575 -59.97 -18.91 -14.34
CA PRO A 575 -59.53 -19.97 -15.23
C PRO A 575 -59.96 -19.61 -16.66
N LYS A 576 -58.99 -19.59 -17.60
CA LYS A 576 -59.32 -19.51 -19.03
C LYS A 576 -60.29 -20.65 -19.34
N ALA A 577 -61.46 -20.30 -19.85
CA ALA A 577 -62.39 -21.27 -20.42
C ALA A 577 -61.63 -22.06 -21.50
N ASP A 578 -61.47 -23.36 -21.28
CA ASP A 578 -61.01 -24.30 -22.28
C ASP A 578 -61.94 -24.17 -23.50
N CYS A 579 -61.43 -23.60 -24.58
CA CYS A 579 -62.05 -23.74 -25.89
C CYS A 579 -61.71 -25.14 -26.38
N ILE A 580 -62.73 -25.99 -26.39
CA ILE A 580 -62.79 -27.29 -27.07
C ILE A 580 -62.50 -27.12 -28.57
#